data_AF-A0A2B9Q302-F1
#
_entry.id   AF-A0A2B9Q302-F1
#
_cell.length_a   1.000
_cell.length_b   1.000
_cell.length_c   1.000
_cell.angle_alpha   90.00
_cell.angle_beta   90.00
_cell.angle_gamma   90.00
#
_symmetry.space_group_name_H-M   'P 1'
#
loop_
_entity.id
_entity.type
_entity.pdbx_description
1 polymer ?
#
loop_
_entity_poly.entity_id
_entity_poly.type
_entity_poly.pdbx_seq_one_letter_code
_entity_poly.pdbx_strand_id
1 'polypeptide(L)'
;MSEQKEMYENKDMETFLKLEDMVEDLELQTQKALSLIVLNVEPKDAFNDAMIVMDKMKNLHESITDESVKFVATEKINIAVDIFKAKLLQVNAEHLF
;
A
#
# COMPACT_ATOMS: atom_id res chain seq x y z
N MET A 1 -6.58 -33.46 -9.86
CA MET A 1 -5.71 -32.61 -9.02
C MET A 1 -5.20 -31.34 -9.74
N SER A 2 -5.46 -31.15 -11.03
CA SER A 2 -5.05 -29.96 -11.80
C SER A 2 -5.99 -28.75 -11.60
N GLU A 3 -7.30 -28.96 -11.63
CA GLU A 3 -8.28 -27.85 -11.63
C GLU A 3 -8.29 -27.00 -10.35
N GLN A 4 -8.08 -27.61 -9.18
CA GLN A 4 -8.00 -26.86 -7.92
C GLN A 4 -6.75 -25.98 -7.87
N LYS A 5 -5.64 -26.43 -8.45
CA LYS A 5 -4.38 -25.68 -8.46
C LYS A 5 -4.47 -24.46 -9.39
N GLU A 6 -5.05 -24.64 -10.59
CA GLU A 6 -5.33 -23.53 -11.52
C GLU A 6 -6.32 -22.50 -10.93
N MET A 7 -7.28 -22.94 -10.10
CA MET A 7 -8.21 -22.03 -9.44
C MET A 7 -7.53 -21.15 -8.37
N TYR A 8 -6.60 -21.72 -7.59
CA TYR A 8 -5.81 -20.95 -6.62
C TYR A 8 -4.85 -19.97 -7.32
N GLU A 9 -4.15 -20.41 -8.37
CA GLU A 9 -3.23 -19.57 -9.16
C GLU A 9 -3.97 -18.37 -9.80
N ASN A 10 -5.18 -18.58 -10.35
CA ASN A 10 -6.00 -17.49 -10.88
C ASN A 10 -6.46 -16.50 -9.80
N LYS A 11 -6.84 -16.99 -8.62
CA LYS A 11 -7.27 -16.15 -7.51
C LYS A 11 -6.11 -15.33 -6.94
N ASP A 12 -4.93 -15.92 -6.84
CA ASP A 12 -3.74 -15.25 -6.34
C ASP A 12 -3.27 -14.16 -7.32
N MET A 13 -3.36 -14.39 -8.64
CA MET A 13 -3.12 -13.31 -9.61
C MET A 13 -4.18 -12.21 -9.58
N GLU A 14 -5.47 -12.54 -9.42
CA GLU A 14 -6.50 -11.50 -9.25
C GLU A 14 -6.24 -10.66 -7.99
N THR A 15 -5.83 -11.31 -6.91
CA THR A 15 -5.46 -10.68 -5.65
C THR A 15 -4.22 -9.80 -5.83
N PHE A 16 -3.23 -10.27 -6.58
CA PHE A 16 -2.04 -9.50 -6.92
C PHE A 16 -2.37 -8.24 -7.72
N LEU A 17 -3.22 -8.32 -8.74
CA LEU A 17 -3.63 -7.15 -9.52
C LEU A 17 -4.35 -6.11 -8.65
N LYS A 18 -5.21 -6.56 -7.72
CA LYS A 18 -5.83 -5.67 -6.73
C LYS A 18 -4.81 -5.02 -5.80
N LEU A 19 -3.75 -5.74 -5.42
CA LEU A 19 -2.66 -5.14 -4.65
C LEU A 19 -1.91 -4.08 -5.45
N GLU A 20 -1.74 -4.25 -6.77
CA GLU A 20 -1.14 -3.22 -7.62
C GLU A 20 -2.00 -1.96 -7.65
N ASP A 21 -3.32 -2.08 -7.83
CA ASP A 21 -4.25 -0.95 -7.77
C ASP A 21 -4.15 -0.21 -6.41
N MET A 22 -3.98 -0.95 -5.32
CA MET A 22 -3.87 -0.37 -3.98
C MET A 22 -2.50 0.28 -3.72
N VAL A 23 -1.43 -0.19 -4.36
CA VAL A 23 -0.12 0.47 -4.33
C VAL A 23 -0.22 1.83 -5.01
N GLU A 24 -0.90 1.91 -6.16
CA GLU A 24 -1.16 3.17 -6.84
C GLU A 24 -2.05 4.10 -6.00
N ASP A 25 -3.07 3.55 -5.34
CA ASP A 25 -3.92 4.33 -4.43
C ASP A 25 -3.12 4.86 -3.22
N LEU A 26 -2.18 4.08 -2.67
CA LEU A 26 -1.29 4.57 -1.60
C LEU A 26 -0.48 5.79 -2.07
N GLU A 27 0.09 5.74 -3.28
CA GLU A 27 0.83 6.87 -3.84
C GLU A 27 -0.07 8.11 -3.99
N LEU A 28 -1.28 7.92 -4.52
CA LEU A 28 -2.26 8.99 -4.69
C LEU A 28 -2.67 9.60 -3.33
N GLN A 29 -3.00 8.78 -2.34
CA GLN A 29 -3.36 9.27 -1.00
C GLN A 29 -2.17 9.97 -0.32
N THR A 30 -0.95 9.51 -0.56
CA THR A 30 0.27 10.17 -0.06
C THR A 30 0.42 11.57 -0.68
N GLN A 31 0.23 11.71 -1.99
CA GLN A 31 0.29 13.01 -2.68
C GLN A 31 -0.81 13.96 -2.21
N LYS A 32 -2.03 13.44 -2.03
CA LYS A 32 -3.17 14.18 -1.48
C LYS A 32 -2.87 14.66 -0.06
N ALA A 33 -2.31 13.80 0.80
CA ALA A 33 -1.93 14.16 2.16
C ALA A 33 -0.93 15.32 2.19
N LEU A 34 0.11 15.27 1.35
CA LEU A 34 1.08 16.37 1.23
C LEU A 34 0.40 17.68 0.82
N SER A 35 -0.57 17.63 -0.10
CA SER A 35 -1.34 18.81 -0.49
C SER A 35 -2.21 19.36 0.65
N LEU A 36 -2.82 18.48 1.46
CA LEU A 36 -3.60 18.87 2.64
C LEU A 36 -2.73 19.51 3.72
N ILE A 37 -1.50 19.01 3.91
CA ILE A 37 -0.54 19.57 4.86
C ILE A 37 -0.15 21.01 4.47
N VAL A 38 0.05 21.28 3.17
CA VAL A 38 0.27 22.65 2.67
C VAL A 38 -0.92 23.57 3.00
N LEU A 39 -2.13 23.01 3.14
CA LEU A 39 -3.34 23.73 3.55
C LEU A 39 -3.54 23.75 5.09
N ASN A 40 -2.49 23.46 5.86
CA ASN A 40 -2.48 23.40 7.33
C ASN A 40 -3.40 22.34 7.95
N VAL A 41 -3.67 21.24 7.22
CA VAL A 41 -4.26 20.06 7.85
C VAL A 41 -3.18 19.33 8.65
N GLU A 42 -3.51 18.94 9.88
CA GLU A 42 -2.60 18.18 10.75
C GLU A 42 -2.10 16.91 10.04
N PRO A 43 -0.79 16.60 10.06
CA PRO A 43 -0.24 15.45 9.35
C PRO A 43 -0.93 14.13 9.67
N LYS A 44 -1.34 13.94 10.93
CA LYS A 44 -2.07 12.75 11.38
C LYS A 44 -3.38 12.55 10.61
N ASP A 45 -4.12 13.64 10.37
CA ASP A 45 -5.41 13.58 9.68
C ASP A 45 -5.21 13.53 8.16
N ALA A 46 -4.21 14.26 7.65
CA ALA A 46 -3.88 14.27 6.23
C ALA A 46 -3.46 12.88 5.71
N PHE A 47 -2.66 12.13 6.47
CA PHE A 47 -2.19 10.79 6.09
C PHE A 47 -3.15 9.65 6.44
N ASN A 48 -4.29 9.91 7.08
CA ASN A 48 -5.20 8.86 7.55
C ASN A 48 -5.67 7.93 6.43
N ASP A 49 -6.02 8.49 5.26
CA ASP A 49 -6.45 7.69 4.11
C ASP A 49 -5.33 6.75 3.61
N ALA A 50 -4.09 7.25 3.55
CA ALA A 50 -2.92 6.45 3.17
C ALA A 50 -2.66 5.30 4.16
N MET A 51 -2.81 5.55 5.47
CA MET A 51 -2.68 4.52 6.50
C MET A 51 -3.77 3.43 6.37
N ILE A 52 -5.01 3.82 6.06
CA ILE A 52 -6.10 2.88 5.80
C ILE A 52 -5.80 1.99 4.58
N VAL A 53 -5.24 2.57 3.51
CA VAL A 53 -4.84 1.80 2.31
C VAL A 53 -3.75 0.79 2.67
N MET A 54 -2.74 1.19 3.44
CA MET A 54 -1.69 0.27 3.93
C MET A 54 -2.24 -0.91 4.71
N ASP A 55 -3.16 -0.66 5.65
CA ASP A 55 -3.77 -1.73 6.45
C ASP A 55 -4.57 -2.70 5.58
N LYS A 56 -5.33 -2.17 4.61
CA LYS A 56 -6.06 -3.01 3.65
C LYS A 56 -5.12 -3.83 2.77
N MET A 57 -4.01 -3.24 2.30
CA MET A 57 -3.01 -3.95 1.48
C MET A 57 -2.42 -5.12 2.25
N LYS A 58 -2.06 -4.91 3.53
CA LYS A 58 -1.53 -5.97 4.38
C LYS A 58 -2.52 -7.12 4.52
N ASN A 59 -3.80 -6.82 4.78
CA ASN A 59 -4.83 -7.85 4.92
C ASN A 59 -5.07 -8.62 3.61
N LEU A 60 -5.03 -7.94 2.46
CA LEU A 60 -5.20 -8.59 1.16
C LEU A 60 -3.99 -9.47 0.80
N HIS A 61 -2.78 -9.00 1.11
CA HIS A 61 -1.54 -9.74 0.90
C HIS A 61 -1.51 -11.07 1.67
N GLU A 62 -2.05 -11.10 2.89
CA GLU A 62 -2.16 -12.33 3.69
C GLU A 62 -3.04 -13.41 3.04
N SER A 63 -3.89 -13.05 2.07
CA SER A 63 -4.76 -14.00 1.36
C SER A 63 -4.09 -14.72 0.18
N ILE A 64 -2.89 -14.29 -0.23
CA ILE A 64 -2.13 -14.94 -1.31
C ILE A 64 -1.50 -16.23 -0.78
N THR A 65 -1.76 -17.34 -1.47
CA THR A 65 -1.29 -18.67 -1.07
C THR A 65 -0.06 -19.15 -1.82
N ASP A 66 0.10 -18.74 -3.09
CA ASP A 66 1.27 -19.04 -3.90
C ASP A 66 2.47 -18.20 -3.44
N GLU A 67 3.54 -18.89 -3.03
CA GLU A 67 4.75 -18.25 -2.49
C GLU A 67 5.47 -17.36 -3.52
N SER A 68 5.39 -17.69 -4.82
CA SER A 68 6.04 -16.89 -5.87
C SER A 68 5.29 -15.58 -6.08
N VAL A 69 3.95 -15.64 -6.16
CA VAL A 69 3.10 -14.44 -6.24
C VAL A 69 3.26 -13.59 -4.98
N LYS A 70 3.28 -14.23 -3.82
CA LYS A 70 3.44 -13.57 -2.52
C LYS A 70 4.77 -12.84 -2.39
N PHE A 71 5.86 -13.45 -2.87
CA PHE A 71 7.18 -12.81 -2.91
C PHE A 71 7.15 -11.52 -3.73
N VAL A 72 6.61 -11.56 -4.96
CA VAL A 72 6.54 -10.38 -5.83
C VAL A 72 5.63 -9.31 -5.22
N ALA A 73 4.50 -9.71 -4.63
CA ALA A 73 3.59 -8.81 -3.91
C ALA A 73 4.28 -8.12 -2.73
N THR A 74 5.04 -8.88 -1.93
CA THR A 74 5.80 -8.37 -0.77
C THR A 74 6.78 -7.29 -1.19
N GLU A 75 7.58 -7.55 -2.23
CA GLU A 75 8.58 -6.57 -2.71
C GLU A 75 7.91 -5.26 -3.15
N LYS A 76 6.80 -5.35 -3.90
CA LYS A 76 6.05 -4.15 -4.32
C LYS A 76 5.47 -3.38 -3.14
N ILE A 77 4.85 -4.07 -2.19
CA ILE A 77 4.29 -3.44 -0.98
C ILE A 77 5.40 -2.74 -0.20
N ASN A 78 6.55 -3.39 0.00
CA ASN A 78 7.67 -2.81 0.75
C ASN A 78 8.17 -1.52 0.11
N ILE A 79 8.38 -1.51 -1.22
CA ILE A 79 8.81 -0.31 -1.96
C ILE A 79 7.81 0.84 -1.75
N ALA A 80 6.51 0.57 -1.90
CA ALA A 80 5.48 1.60 -1.74
C ALA A 80 5.41 2.15 -0.30
N VAL A 81 5.51 1.26 0.69
CA VAL A 81 5.51 1.62 2.11
C VAL A 81 6.74 2.43 2.48
N ASP A 82 7.91 2.11 1.94
CA ASP A 82 9.14 2.85 2.21
C ASP A 82 9.09 4.27 1.62
N ILE A 83 8.51 4.44 0.42
CA ILE A 83 8.26 5.76 -0.17
C ILE A 83 7.30 6.56 0.72
N PHE A 84 6.18 5.97 1.14
CA PHE A 84 5.24 6.62 2.07
C PHE A 84 5.94 7.06 3.37
N LYS A 85 6.71 6.17 4.00
CA LYS A 85 7.43 6.46 5.24
C LYS A 85 8.45 7.59 5.06
N ALA A 86 9.16 7.63 3.93
CA ALA A 86 10.10 8.70 3.63
C ALA A 86 9.39 10.06 3.56
N LYS A 87 8.19 10.11 2.95
CA LYS A 87 7.37 11.33 2.89
C LYS A 87 6.83 11.74 4.26
N LEU A 88 6.35 10.78 5.05
CA LEU A 88 5.90 11.03 6.41
C LEU A 88 7.03 11.59 7.30
N LEU A 89 8.23 11.03 7.20
CA LEU A 89 9.42 11.50 7.91
C LEU A 89 9.81 12.92 7.50
N GLN A 90 9.76 13.22 6.20
CA GLN A 90 10.04 14.56 5.68
C GLN A 90 9.11 15.61 6.30
N VAL A 91 7.80 15.34 6.27
CA VAL A 91 6.77 16.23 6.84
C VAL A 91 6.98 16.43 8.35
N ASN A 92 7.25 15.36 9.09
CA ASN A 92 7.47 15.45 10.54
C ASN A 92 8.74 16.23 10.90
N ALA A 93 9.79 16.16 10.08
CA ALA A 93 11.00 16.95 10.29
C ALA A 93 10.77 18.45 10.04
N GLU A 94 9.92 18.78 9.07
CA GLU A 94 9.58 20.16 8.70
C GLU A 94 8.61 20.82 9.69
N HIS A 95 7.77 20.05 10.40
CA HIS A 95 6.83 20.55 11.42
C HIS A 95 7.38 20.64 12.86
N LEU A 96 8.65 20.29 13.09
CA LEU A 96 9.30 20.39 14.41
C LEU A 96 9.90 21.80 14.70
N PHE A 97 9.72 22.76 13.80
CA PHE A 97 10.20 24.15 13.91
C PHE A 97 9.03 25.15 13.77
#